data_AF-A0A0L9VN23-F1
#
_entry.id   AF-A0A0L9VN23-F1
#
_cell.length_a   1.000
_cell.length_b   1.000
_cell.length_c   1.000
_cell.angle_alpha   90.00
_cell.angle_beta   90.00
_cell.angle_gamma   90.00
#
_symmetry.space_group_name_H-M   'P 1'
#
loop_
_entity.id
_entity.type
_entity.pdbx_description
1 polymer ?
#
loop_
_entity_poly.entity_id
_entity_poly.type
_entity_poly.pdbx_seq_one_letter_code
_entity_poly.pdbx_strand_id
1 'polypeptide(L)'
;MAEKDKVILHGMWASPYAKRVELALNFKGIPYEYVEEDLRNKSELLLKYNPVHKKVPVLVHNGKAIAESMVILEYIDETWKHGPNLLPTDSYRRAQARFWSSFIQDQLMETTILVLKTDGEAQQKAVDQVYEKLNVLENGMKTYLAERDAKVESNLGIVEIVFCALFGCHKAHEEVLGMKFIVPEKFPVLFSWLMAIAEVEAVKKATPPHEKTVGILHLFRQSALKSSAPA
;
A
#
# COMPACT_ATOMS: atom_id res chain seq x y z
N MET A 1 17.67 -20.06 -23.62
CA MET A 1 17.26 -18.70 -24.05
C MET A 1 16.61 -18.07 -22.83
N ALA A 2 17.11 -16.94 -22.32
CA ALA A 2 16.44 -16.26 -21.21
C ALA A 2 15.02 -15.87 -21.69
N GLU A 3 13.99 -16.26 -20.94
CA GLU A 3 12.65 -15.70 -21.13
C GLU A 3 12.78 -14.18 -21.08
N LYS A 4 12.57 -13.53 -22.23
CA LYS A 4 12.48 -12.08 -22.27
C LYS A 4 11.27 -11.67 -21.41
N ASP A 5 11.49 -10.69 -20.54
CA ASP A 5 10.50 -10.06 -19.66
C ASP A 5 9.97 -10.92 -18.52
N LYS A 6 10.81 -11.80 -17.95
CA LYS A 6 10.47 -12.51 -16.71
C LYS A 6 10.42 -11.52 -15.54
N VAL A 7 9.26 -11.43 -14.88
CA VAL A 7 9.00 -10.62 -13.69
C VAL A 7 8.73 -11.52 -12.49
N ILE A 8 9.45 -11.30 -11.38
CA ILE A 8 9.26 -12.00 -10.11
C ILE A 8 9.07 -10.95 -9.02
N LEU A 9 8.05 -11.11 -8.17
CA LEU A 9 7.81 -10.29 -7.00
C LEU A 9 8.09 -11.10 -5.74
N HIS A 10 9.15 -10.78 -5.02
CA HIS A 10 9.36 -11.23 -3.66
C HIS A 10 8.54 -10.34 -2.72
N GLY A 11 7.60 -10.95 -2.02
CA GLY A 11 6.63 -10.25 -1.18
C GLY A 11 6.25 -11.05 0.04
N MET A 12 5.53 -10.41 0.95
CA MET A 12 4.80 -11.09 2.02
C MET A 12 3.35 -10.68 1.87
N TRP A 13 2.42 -11.62 1.80
CA TRP A 13 1.03 -11.35 1.39
C TRP A 13 0.32 -10.28 2.25
N ALA A 14 0.74 -10.12 3.52
CA ALA A 14 0.19 -9.15 4.46
C ALA A 14 0.92 -7.80 4.46
N SER A 15 2.01 -7.65 3.69
CA SER A 15 2.78 -6.41 3.61
C SER A 15 2.05 -5.39 2.74
N PRO A 16 1.69 -4.20 3.27
CA PRO A 16 1.07 -3.15 2.46
C PRO A 16 2.03 -2.67 1.36
N TYR A 17 3.34 -2.69 1.61
CA TYR A 17 4.34 -2.32 0.60
C TYR A 17 4.36 -3.30 -0.58
N ALA A 18 4.26 -4.62 -0.30
CA ALA A 18 4.18 -5.63 -1.35
C ALA A 18 2.84 -5.55 -2.10
N LYS A 19 1.74 -5.26 -1.38
CA LYS A 19 0.42 -5.07 -1.97
C LYS A 19 0.41 -3.97 -3.03
N ARG A 20 1.14 -2.87 -2.83
CA ARG A 20 1.25 -1.80 -3.85
C ARG A 20 1.75 -2.31 -5.18
N VAL A 21 2.84 -3.09 -5.15
CA VAL A 21 3.47 -3.63 -6.36
C VAL A 21 2.56 -4.65 -7.02
N GLU A 22 1.94 -5.52 -6.23
CA GLU A 22 0.95 -6.49 -6.72
C GLU A 22 -0.23 -5.80 -7.43
N LEU A 23 -0.79 -4.75 -6.82
CA LEU A 23 -1.87 -3.96 -7.42
C LEU A 23 -1.44 -3.33 -8.75
N ALA A 24 -0.23 -2.76 -8.82
CA ALA A 24 0.29 -2.16 -10.03
C ALA A 24 0.51 -3.17 -11.17
N LEU A 25 1.10 -4.33 -10.85
CA LEU A 25 1.31 -5.42 -11.82
C LEU A 25 -0.04 -5.93 -12.35
N ASN A 26 -0.99 -6.21 -11.44
CA ASN A 26 -2.34 -6.65 -11.80
C ASN A 26 -3.08 -5.62 -12.66
N PHE A 27 -2.96 -4.34 -12.30
CA PHE A 27 -3.63 -3.26 -13.00
C PHE A 27 -3.09 -3.04 -14.42
N LYS A 28 -1.76 -3.15 -14.59
CA LYS A 28 -1.13 -3.07 -15.91
C LYS A 28 -1.20 -4.38 -16.68
N GLY A 29 -1.74 -5.45 -16.09
CA GLY A 29 -1.85 -6.77 -16.72
C GLY A 29 -0.49 -7.42 -16.97
N ILE A 30 0.53 -7.10 -16.16
CA ILE A 30 1.89 -7.64 -16.29
C ILE A 30 1.91 -9.02 -15.61
N PRO A 31 2.21 -10.11 -16.34
CA PRO A 31 2.37 -11.43 -15.72
C PRO A 31 3.61 -11.44 -14.82
N TYR A 32 3.50 -12.04 -13.64
CA TYR A 32 4.62 -12.18 -12.70
C TYR A 32 4.51 -13.46 -11.89
N GLU A 33 5.66 -13.95 -11.43
CA GLU A 33 5.76 -14.99 -10.41
C GLU A 33 5.78 -14.32 -9.03
N TYR A 34 4.94 -14.77 -8.09
CA TYR A 34 4.97 -14.29 -6.71
C TYR A 34 5.74 -15.27 -5.83
N VAL A 35 6.75 -14.77 -5.12
CA VAL A 35 7.53 -15.53 -4.14
C VAL A 35 7.17 -15.01 -2.74
N GLU A 36 6.49 -15.84 -1.96
CA GLU A 36 6.16 -15.54 -0.56
C GLU A 36 7.42 -15.66 0.30
N GLU A 37 7.74 -14.61 1.04
CA GLU A 37 8.88 -14.52 1.94
C GLU A 37 8.46 -14.63 3.40
N ASP A 38 9.09 -15.54 4.14
CA ASP A 38 9.04 -15.55 5.60
C ASP A 38 9.98 -14.47 6.15
N LEU A 39 9.43 -13.38 6.68
CA LEU A 39 10.23 -12.27 7.21
C LEU A 39 10.96 -12.61 8.53
N ARG A 40 10.59 -13.71 9.18
CA ARG A 40 11.30 -14.25 10.36
C ARG A 40 12.47 -15.14 9.95
N ASN A 41 12.37 -15.79 8.78
CA ASN A 41 13.41 -16.63 8.19
C ASN A 41 13.58 -16.31 6.69
N LYS A 42 14.24 -15.18 6.43
CA LYS A 42 14.35 -14.58 5.09
C LYS A 42 15.11 -15.48 4.12
N SER A 43 14.63 -15.60 2.88
CA SER A 43 15.31 -16.40 1.87
C SER A 43 16.70 -15.84 1.50
N GLU A 44 17.61 -16.71 1.08
CA GLU A 44 18.91 -16.29 0.56
C GLU A 44 18.78 -15.37 -0.65
N LEU A 45 17.75 -15.59 -1.49
CA LEU A 45 17.46 -14.74 -2.64
C LEU A 45 17.05 -13.33 -2.22
N LEU A 46 16.17 -13.17 -1.23
CA LEU A 46 15.80 -11.86 -0.70
C LEU A 46 17.03 -11.11 -0.16
N LEU A 47 17.87 -11.81 0.60
CA LEU A 47 19.10 -11.23 1.15
C LEU A 47 20.10 -10.84 0.05
N LYS A 48 20.16 -11.61 -1.03
CA LYS A 48 20.98 -11.31 -2.20
C LYS A 48 20.44 -10.12 -3.00
N TYR A 49 19.14 -10.04 -3.20
CA TYR A 49 18.52 -9.02 -4.04
C TYR A 49 18.34 -7.67 -3.33
N ASN A 50 18.14 -7.67 -2.01
CA ASN A 50 18.08 -6.46 -1.19
C ASN A 50 19.03 -6.57 0.02
N PRO A 51 20.35 -6.56 -0.20
CA PRO A 51 21.33 -6.74 0.88
C PRO A 51 21.35 -5.57 1.87
N VAL A 52 20.94 -4.37 1.43
CA VAL A 52 20.94 -3.14 2.23
C VAL A 52 19.84 -3.18 3.29
N HIS A 53 18.58 -3.37 2.88
CA HIS A 53 17.44 -3.30 3.80
C HIS A 53 16.91 -4.66 4.22
N LYS A 54 17.14 -5.71 3.41
CA LYS A 54 16.65 -7.08 3.68
C LYS A 54 15.12 -7.08 3.89
N LYS A 55 14.41 -6.27 3.11
CA LYS A 55 12.95 -6.04 3.22
C LYS A 55 12.27 -6.37 1.89
N VAL A 56 10.98 -6.69 1.99
CA VAL A 56 10.05 -6.81 0.86
C VAL A 56 9.26 -5.49 0.71
N PRO A 57 8.77 -5.17 -0.50
CA PRO A 57 8.89 -5.93 -1.75
C PRO A 57 10.25 -5.80 -2.42
N VAL A 58 10.58 -6.81 -3.22
CA VAL A 58 11.64 -6.75 -4.23
C VAL A 58 11.08 -7.25 -5.56
N LEU A 59 11.13 -6.41 -6.58
CA LEU A 59 10.78 -6.80 -7.95
C LEU A 59 12.07 -7.23 -8.66
N VAL A 60 12.08 -8.42 -9.26
CA VAL A 60 13.17 -8.89 -10.10
C VAL A 60 12.68 -8.94 -11.54
N HIS A 61 13.19 -8.06 -12.38
CA HIS A 61 12.86 -8.01 -13.80
C HIS A 61 14.09 -8.39 -14.62
N ASN A 62 14.00 -9.48 -15.39
CA ASN A 62 15.11 -10.01 -16.21
C ASN A 62 16.40 -10.20 -15.37
N GLY A 63 16.24 -10.73 -14.15
CA GLY A 63 17.34 -10.99 -13.21
C GLY A 63 17.88 -9.75 -12.47
N LYS A 64 17.36 -8.55 -12.74
CA LYS A 64 17.76 -7.31 -12.06
C LYS A 64 16.76 -6.97 -10.96
N ALA A 65 17.26 -6.84 -9.73
CA ALA A 65 16.43 -6.52 -8.57
C ALA A 65 16.22 -5.00 -8.41
N ILE A 66 14.99 -4.62 -8.08
CA ILE A 66 14.57 -3.29 -7.67
C ILE A 66 13.87 -3.42 -6.32
N ALA A 67 14.30 -2.62 -5.35
CA ALA A 67 13.72 -2.55 -4.01
C ALA A 67 12.95 -1.23 -3.82
N GLU A 68 12.23 -1.11 -2.70
CA GLU A 68 11.37 0.01 -2.31
C GLU A 68 10.09 0.14 -3.15
N SER A 69 8.92 0.01 -2.50
CA SER A 69 7.64 -0.10 -3.23
C SER A 69 7.38 1.09 -4.15
N MET A 70 7.69 2.32 -3.72
CA MET A 70 7.44 3.53 -4.54
C MET A 70 8.36 3.58 -5.77
N VAL A 71 9.63 3.21 -5.60
CA VAL A 71 10.60 3.11 -6.70
C VAL A 71 10.17 2.03 -7.69
N ILE A 72 9.71 0.89 -7.19
CA ILE A 72 9.18 -0.20 -8.01
C ILE A 72 7.94 0.27 -8.80
N LEU A 73 7.02 1.03 -8.20
CA LEU A 73 5.85 1.57 -8.91
C LEU A 73 6.25 2.48 -10.07
N GLU A 74 7.19 3.41 -9.86
CA GLU A 74 7.68 4.28 -10.93
C GLU A 74 8.40 3.48 -12.02
N TYR A 75 9.25 2.52 -11.63
CA TYR A 75 9.91 1.61 -12.58
C TYR A 75 8.91 0.84 -13.45
N ILE A 76 7.82 0.32 -12.84
CA ILE A 76 6.75 -0.37 -13.56
C ILE A 76 6.08 0.58 -14.55
N ASP A 77 5.77 1.80 -14.14
CA ASP A 77 5.09 2.77 -15.01
C ASP A 77 5.99 3.28 -16.13
N GLU A 78 7.31 3.33 -15.90
CA GLU A 78 8.32 3.71 -16.89
C GLU A 78 8.66 2.61 -17.89
N THR A 79 8.64 1.35 -17.45
CA THR A 79 9.04 0.21 -18.27
C THR A 79 7.88 -0.28 -19.15
N TRP A 80 6.68 -0.46 -18.57
CA TRP A 80 5.52 -0.98 -19.30
C TRP A 80 4.60 0.17 -19.72
N LYS A 81 4.95 0.82 -20.83
CA LYS A 81 4.15 1.91 -21.42
C LYS A 81 2.88 1.44 -22.13
N HIS A 82 2.76 0.14 -22.37
CA HIS A 82 1.53 -0.45 -22.89
C HIS A 82 0.58 -0.73 -21.72
N GLY A 83 -0.57 -0.05 -21.70
CA GLY A 83 -1.58 -0.19 -20.65
C GLY A 83 -1.87 1.12 -19.91
N PRO A 84 -2.67 1.08 -18.83
CA PRO A 84 -3.01 2.28 -18.06
C PRO A 84 -1.77 2.83 -17.36
N ASN A 85 -1.65 4.17 -17.30
CA ASN A 85 -0.59 4.83 -16.55
C ASN A 85 -0.94 4.86 -15.05
N LEU A 86 0.07 4.67 -14.21
CA LEU A 86 -0.02 4.87 -12.76
C LEU A 86 0.14 6.35 -12.41
N LEU A 87 0.95 7.08 -13.17
CA LEU A 87 1.17 8.51 -13.00
C LEU A 87 0.52 9.32 -14.13
N PRO A 88 -0.02 10.52 -13.85
CA PRO A 88 -0.47 11.43 -14.88
C PRO A 88 0.64 11.83 -15.85
N THR A 89 0.28 12.04 -17.12
CA THR A 89 1.21 12.51 -18.16
C THR A 89 1.50 14.01 -18.03
N ASP A 90 0.55 14.81 -17.56
CA ASP A 90 0.77 16.22 -17.22
C ASP A 90 1.79 16.36 -16.08
N SER A 91 2.71 17.30 -16.20
CA SER A 91 3.83 17.46 -15.26
C SER A 91 3.39 17.95 -13.89
N TYR A 92 2.44 18.89 -13.84
CA TYR A 92 1.92 19.44 -12.59
C TYR A 92 1.11 18.38 -11.83
N ARG A 93 0.23 17.67 -12.53
CA ARG A 93 -0.61 16.63 -11.93
C ARG A 93 0.20 15.41 -11.49
N ARG A 94 1.27 15.08 -12.22
CA ARG A 94 2.26 14.10 -11.78
C ARG A 94 2.95 14.51 -10.47
N ALA A 95 3.28 15.80 -10.32
CA ALA A 95 3.84 16.32 -9.07
C ALA A 95 2.83 16.24 -7.92
N GLN A 96 1.55 16.58 -8.15
CA GLN A 96 0.49 16.41 -7.16
C GLN A 96 0.32 14.94 -6.75
N ALA A 97 0.31 14.01 -7.70
CA ALA A 97 0.19 12.57 -7.43
C ALA A 97 1.35 12.06 -6.56
N ARG A 98 2.58 12.49 -6.87
CA ARG A 98 3.77 12.17 -6.04
C ARG A 98 3.67 12.76 -4.65
N PHE A 99 3.24 14.02 -4.52
CA PHE A 99 3.06 14.68 -3.24
C PHE A 99 2.08 13.92 -2.35
N TRP A 100 0.88 13.61 -2.85
CA TRP A 100 -0.11 12.89 -2.05
C TRP A 100 0.30 11.45 -1.73
N SER A 101 0.99 10.78 -2.66
CA SER A 101 1.54 9.43 -2.41
C SER A 101 2.60 9.45 -1.31
N SER A 102 3.49 10.44 -1.31
CA SER A 102 4.48 10.66 -0.25
C SER A 102 3.80 11.02 1.07
N PHE A 103 2.79 11.89 1.08
CA PHE A 103 2.02 12.17 2.29
C PHE A 103 1.41 10.90 2.89
N ILE A 104 0.76 10.05 2.08
CA ILE A 104 0.18 8.80 2.59
C ILE A 104 1.28 7.85 3.12
N GLN A 105 2.39 7.73 2.39
CA GLN A 105 3.50 6.85 2.74
C GLN A 105 4.26 7.29 3.99
N ASP A 106 4.63 8.57 4.07
CA ASP A 106 5.55 9.08 5.08
C ASP A 106 4.79 9.56 6.32
N GLN A 107 3.54 10.03 6.16
CA GLN A 107 2.77 10.57 7.27
C GLN A 107 1.72 9.58 7.78
N LEU A 108 0.85 9.04 6.92
CA LEU A 108 -0.28 8.22 7.36
C LEU A 108 0.09 6.77 7.68
N MET A 109 0.91 6.12 6.85
CA MET A 109 1.30 4.72 7.03
C MET A 109 2.01 4.52 8.37
N GLU A 110 2.99 5.37 8.68
CA GLU A 110 3.76 5.27 9.94
C GLU A 110 2.87 5.44 11.18
N THR A 111 1.97 6.44 11.18
CA THR A 111 1.07 6.66 12.31
C THR A 111 0.02 5.57 12.44
N THR A 112 -0.48 5.02 11.33
CA THR A 112 -1.43 3.89 11.36
C THR A 112 -0.77 2.63 11.91
N ILE A 113 0.47 2.36 11.52
CA ILE A 113 1.28 1.27 12.08
C ILE A 113 1.52 1.50 13.58
N LEU A 114 1.71 2.75 14.01
CA LEU A 114 1.89 3.07 15.43
C LEU A 114 0.64 2.68 16.25
N VAL A 115 -0.57 3.00 15.76
CA VAL A 115 -1.84 2.60 16.42
C VAL A 115 -1.93 1.08 16.60
N LEU A 116 -1.48 0.31 15.61
CA LEU A 116 -1.44 -1.16 15.69
C LEU A 116 -0.45 -1.68 16.73
N LYS A 117 0.61 -0.93 17.03
CA LYS A 117 1.69 -1.33 17.93
C LYS A 117 1.54 -0.84 19.36
N THR A 118 0.62 0.08 19.65
CA THR A 118 0.45 0.70 20.97
C THR A 118 -0.91 0.38 21.59
N ASP A 119 -1.05 0.62 22.89
CA ASP A 119 -2.29 0.50 23.66
C ASP A 119 -2.46 1.69 24.62
N GLY A 120 -3.64 1.84 25.22
CA GLY A 120 -3.95 2.87 26.22
C GLY A 120 -3.73 4.30 25.70
N GLU A 121 -3.17 5.17 26.55
CA GLU A 121 -2.95 6.60 26.22
C GLU A 121 -2.06 6.81 24.98
N ALA A 122 -1.03 5.96 24.81
CA ALA A 122 -0.14 6.03 23.65
C ALA A 122 -0.87 5.68 22.35
N GLN A 123 -1.83 4.75 22.40
CA GLN A 123 -2.69 4.45 21.25
C GLN A 123 -3.64 5.59 20.96
N GLN A 124 -4.29 6.16 21.98
CA GLN A 124 -5.22 7.27 21.78
C GLN A 124 -4.53 8.46 21.11
N LYS A 125 -3.32 8.82 21.55
CA LYS A 125 -2.52 9.88 20.91
C LYS A 125 -2.19 9.56 19.45
N ALA A 126 -1.86 8.31 19.13
CA ALA A 126 -1.60 7.91 17.75
C ALA A 126 -2.88 7.96 16.88
N VAL A 127 -4.04 7.61 17.45
CA VAL A 127 -5.34 7.72 16.79
C VAL A 127 -5.67 9.18 16.47
N ASP A 128 -5.45 10.09 17.41
CA ASP A 128 -5.69 11.53 17.21
C ASP A 128 -4.82 12.06 16.06
N GLN A 129 -3.53 11.67 16.03
CA GLN A 129 -2.63 12.00 14.91
C GLN A 129 -3.08 11.41 13.57
N VAL A 130 -3.62 10.19 13.56
CA VAL A 130 -4.19 9.60 12.33
C VAL A 130 -5.39 10.44 11.87
N TYR A 131 -6.28 10.85 12.77
CA TYR A 131 -7.42 11.69 12.39
C TYR A 131 -7.01 13.08 11.91
N GLU A 132 -6.01 13.72 12.51
CA GLU A 132 -5.45 14.98 11.99
C GLU A 132 -4.96 14.82 10.55
N LYS A 133 -4.20 13.77 10.27
CA LYS A 133 -3.66 13.49 8.93
C LYS A 133 -4.76 13.08 7.93
N LEU A 134 -5.79 12.37 8.38
CA LEU A 134 -6.96 12.04 7.56
C LEU A 134 -7.77 13.28 7.21
N ASN A 135 -7.90 14.27 8.11
CA ASN A 135 -8.54 15.55 7.78
C ASN A 135 -7.77 16.31 6.67
N VAL A 136 -6.44 16.31 6.73
CA VAL A 136 -5.61 16.90 5.66
C VAL A 136 -5.84 16.15 4.35
N LEU A 137 -5.83 14.82 4.37
CA LEU A 137 -6.05 14.01 3.17
C LEU A 137 -7.46 14.18 2.60
N GLU A 138 -8.51 14.16 3.43
CA GLU A 138 -9.91 14.36 3.03
C GLU A 138 -10.09 15.69 2.28
N ASN A 139 -9.51 16.77 2.80
CA ASN A 139 -9.59 18.08 2.15
C ASN A 139 -8.74 18.13 0.87
N GLY A 140 -7.56 17.52 0.88
CA GLY A 140 -6.70 17.41 -0.29
C GLY A 140 -7.35 16.63 -1.44
N MET A 141 -8.00 15.52 -1.12
CA MET A 141 -8.64 14.64 -2.11
C MET A 141 -9.87 15.29 -2.76
N LYS A 142 -10.58 16.20 -2.08
CA LYS A 142 -11.65 17.00 -2.72
C LYS A 142 -11.14 17.74 -3.95
N THR A 143 -10.01 18.43 -3.82
CA THR A 143 -9.41 19.18 -4.93
C THR A 143 -8.75 18.24 -5.94
N TYR A 144 -7.93 17.30 -5.46
CA TYR A 144 -7.18 16.39 -6.33
C TYR A 144 -8.09 15.54 -7.23
N LEU A 145 -9.22 15.04 -6.68
CA LEU A 145 -10.17 14.24 -7.44
C LEU A 145 -11.08 15.10 -8.34
N ALA A 146 -11.37 16.35 -7.95
CA ALA A 146 -12.16 17.27 -8.79
C ALA A 146 -11.40 17.75 -10.03
N GLU A 147 -10.08 17.90 -9.93
CA GLU A 147 -9.19 18.24 -11.05
C GLU A 147 -8.88 17.03 -11.94
N ARG A 148 -9.42 15.85 -11.61
CA ARG A 148 -9.17 14.61 -12.35
C ARG A 148 -9.98 14.55 -13.62
N ASP A 149 -9.32 14.27 -14.74
CA ASP A 149 -9.97 13.98 -16.00
C ASP A 149 -10.25 12.47 -16.07
N ALA A 150 -11.48 12.09 -15.69
CA ALA A 150 -11.91 10.70 -15.70
C ALA A 150 -11.88 10.04 -17.09
N LYS A 151 -11.76 10.80 -18.19
CA LYS A 151 -11.61 10.24 -19.55
C LYS A 151 -10.17 9.88 -19.89
N VAL A 152 -9.21 10.55 -19.27
CA VAL A 152 -7.78 10.41 -19.57
C VAL A 152 -7.07 9.61 -18.48
N GLU A 153 -7.52 9.72 -17.24
CA GLU A 153 -6.84 9.13 -16.10
C GLU A 153 -7.49 7.87 -15.58
N SER A 154 -6.62 6.92 -15.28
CA SER A 154 -6.98 5.60 -14.82
C SER A 154 -7.55 5.62 -13.40
N ASN A 155 -8.55 4.79 -13.12
CA ASN A 155 -9.20 4.71 -11.80
C ASN A 155 -8.32 4.10 -10.70
N LEU A 156 -7.09 3.70 -11.03
CA LEU A 156 -6.14 3.10 -10.10
C LEU A 156 -4.73 3.65 -10.38
N GLY A 157 -4.56 4.95 -10.14
CA GLY A 157 -3.27 5.61 -10.18
C GLY A 157 -2.43 5.33 -8.94
N ILE A 158 -1.24 5.92 -8.88
CA ILE A 158 -0.29 5.71 -7.78
C ILE A 158 -0.87 6.08 -6.42
N VAL A 159 -1.69 7.14 -6.35
CA VAL A 159 -2.28 7.61 -5.09
C VAL A 159 -3.32 6.60 -4.61
N GLU A 160 -4.19 6.14 -5.51
CA GLU A 160 -5.18 5.10 -5.22
C GLU A 160 -4.51 3.79 -4.76
N ILE A 161 -3.43 3.36 -5.43
CA ILE A 161 -2.68 2.16 -5.07
C ILE A 161 -2.10 2.28 -3.65
N VAL A 162 -1.47 3.41 -3.34
CA VAL A 162 -0.85 3.65 -2.03
C VAL A 162 -1.91 3.76 -0.93
N PHE A 163 -3.02 4.43 -1.19
CA PHE A 163 -4.16 4.55 -0.28
C PHE A 163 -4.84 3.19 -0.03
N CYS A 164 -5.13 2.44 -1.09
CA CYS A 164 -5.73 1.12 -1.02
C CYS A 164 -4.84 0.10 -0.31
N ALA A 165 -3.52 0.14 -0.54
CA ALA A 165 -2.61 -0.74 0.18
C ALA A 165 -2.62 -0.52 1.70
N LEU A 166 -2.97 0.70 2.16
CA LEU A 166 -3.12 1.02 3.58
C LEU A 166 -4.52 0.69 4.12
N PHE A 167 -5.57 1.12 3.43
CA PHE A 167 -6.95 1.06 3.94
C PHE A 167 -7.85 0.00 3.28
N GLY A 168 -7.37 -0.72 2.27
CA GLY A 168 -8.17 -1.72 1.53
C GLY A 168 -8.74 -2.80 2.45
N CYS A 169 -7.98 -3.19 3.48
CA CYS A 169 -8.42 -4.14 4.51
C CYS A 169 -8.93 -3.43 5.79
N HIS A 170 -9.51 -2.23 5.69
CA HIS A 170 -9.97 -1.44 6.84
C HIS A 170 -10.87 -2.23 7.79
N LYS A 171 -11.79 -3.06 7.28
CA LYS A 171 -12.68 -3.89 8.12
C LYS A 171 -11.93 -4.82 9.06
N ALA A 172 -10.81 -5.41 8.61
CA ALA A 172 -10.00 -6.27 9.46
C ALA A 172 -9.26 -5.46 10.54
N HIS A 173 -8.81 -4.25 10.21
CA HIS A 173 -8.24 -3.34 11.20
C HIS A 173 -9.28 -2.91 12.24
N GLU A 174 -10.49 -2.61 11.78
CA GLU A 174 -11.63 -2.22 12.63
C GLU A 174 -11.99 -3.31 13.62
N GLU A 175 -12.04 -4.56 13.18
CA GLU A 175 -12.31 -5.71 14.04
C GLU A 175 -11.21 -5.90 15.10
N VAL A 176 -9.94 -5.82 14.69
CA VAL A 176 -8.81 -6.04 15.60
C VAL A 176 -8.64 -4.90 16.62
N LEU A 177 -8.92 -3.67 16.21
CA LEU A 177 -8.71 -2.47 17.04
C LEU A 177 -9.98 -2.00 17.76
N GLY A 178 -11.16 -2.47 17.36
CA GLY A 178 -12.45 -1.97 17.86
C GLY A 178 -12.73 -0.52 17.49
N MET A 179 -12.09 0.02 16.46
CA MET A 179 -12.23 1.43 16.04
C MET A 179 -12.11 1.60 14.53
N LYS A 180 -12.77 2.63 13.99
CA LYS A 180 -12.74 2.97 12.57
C LYS A 180 -11.73 4.07 12.27
N PHE A 181 -10.86 3.86 11.28
CA PHE A 181 -10.00 4.93 10.77
C PHE A 181 -10.78 5.82 9.79
N ILE A 182 -11.37 5.24 8.75
CA ILE A 182 -12.14 5.97 7.73
C ILE A 182 -13.62 5.98 8.13
N VAL A 183 -13.99 6.90 9.02
CA VAL A 183 -15.37 7.11 9.48
C VAL A 183 -16.18 7.84 8.39
N PRO A 184 -17.25 7.26 7.82
CA PRO A 184 -17.99 7.85 6.69
C PRO A 184 -18.52 9.27 6.97
N GLU A 185 -18.97 9.52 8.20
CA GLU A 185 -19.53 10.82 8.59
C GLU A 185 -18.47 11.92 8.73
N LYS A 186 -17.21 11.52 9.00
CA LYS A 186 -16.08 12.46 9.14
C LYS A 186 -15.29 12.63 7.85
N PHE A 187 -15.14 11.54 7.09
CA PHE A 187 -14.31 11.46 5.89
C PHE A 187 -15.11 10.90 4.70
N PRO A 188 -16.20 11.58 4.27
CA PRO A 188 -17.09 11.06 3.25
C PRO A 188 -16.41 10.90 1.88
N VAL A 189 -15.45 11.76 1.53
CA VAL A 189 -14.71 11.65 0.26
C VAL A 189 -13.77 10.45 0.31
N LEU A 190 -12.98 10.31 1.37
CA LEU A 190 -12.07 9.16 1.51
C LEU A 190 -12.83 7.84 1.59
N PHE A 191 -13.97 7.80 2.29
CA PHE A 191 -14.79 6.60 2.36
C PHE A 191 -15.34 6.20 0.98
N SER A 192 -15.98 7.15 0.29
CA SER A 192 -16.54 6.90 -1.05
C SER A 192 -15.45 6.50 -2.04
N TRP A 193 -14.29 7.15 -1.97
CA TRP A 193 -13.13 6.85 -2.80
C TRP A 193 -12.57 5.46 -2.52
N LEU A 194 -12.45 5.06 -1.25
CA LEU A 194 -12.03 3.71 -0.88
C LEU A 194 -12.98 2.64 -1.42
N MET A 195 -14.30 2.86 -1.32
CA MET A 195 -15.30 1.93 -1.86
C MET A 195 -15.20 1.83 -3.38
N ALA A 196 -15.01 2.95 -4.07
CA ALA A 196 -14.82 2.95 -5.53
C ALA A 196 -13.55 2.19 -5.95
N ILE A 197 -12.44 2.36 -5.22
CA ILE A 197 -11.19 1.62 -5.49
C ILE A 197 -11.37 0.12 -5.25
N ALA A 198 -12.07 -0.27 -4.18
CA ALA A 198 -12.34 -1.68 -3.87
C ALA A 198 -13.13 -2.40 -4.98
N GLU A 199 -13.89 -1.67 -5.79
CA GLU A 199 -14.63 -2.23 -6.92
C GLU A 199 -13.76 -2.53 -8.15
N VAL A 200 -12.52 -2.01 -8.21
CA VAL A 200 -11.59 -2.27 -9.31
C VAL A 200 -11.16 -3.74 -9.33
N GLU A 201 -11.28 -4.39 -10.49
CA GLU A 201 -11.03 -5.83 -10.62
C GLU A 201 -9.62 -6.26 -10.16
N ALA A 202 -8.60 -5.44 -10.45
CA ALA A 202 -7.22 -5.68 -9.99
C ALA A 202 -7.11 -5.66 -8.45
N VAL A 203 -7.92 -4.83 -7.78
CA VAL A 203 -7.98 -4.73 -6.31
C VAL A 203 -8.73 -5.92 -5.73
N LYS A 204 -9.87 -6.30 -6.31
CA LYS A 204 -10.64 -7.49 -5.87
C LYS A 204 -9.77 -8.74 -5.89
N LYS A 205 -9.05 -8.98 -6.98
CA LYS A 205 -8.15 -10.14 -7.13
C LYS A 205 -6.99 -10.14 -6.14
N ALA A 206 -6.48 -8.97 -5.78
CA ALA A 206 -5.38 -8.84 -4.82
C ALA A 206 -5.84 -8.78 -3.36
N THR A 207 -7.14 -8.67 -3.08
CA THR A 207 -7.62 -8.50 -1.70
C THR A 207 -7.50 -9.82 -0.93
N PRO A 208 -6.75 -9.88 0.18
CA PRO A 208 -6.63 -11.10 0.96
C PRO A 208 -7.94 -11.44 1.69
N PRO A 209 -8.18 -12.72 2.04
CA PRO A 209 -9.34 -13.10 2.85
C PRO A 209 -9.36 -12.35 4.19
N HIS A 210 -10.55 -11.91 4.60
CA HIS A 210 -10.75 -11.12 5.82
C HIS A 210 -10.21 -11.82 7.06
N GLU A 211 -10.63 -13.06 7.32
CA GLU A 211 -10.22 -13.84 8.49
C GLU A 211 -8.69 -14.04 8.56
N LYS A 212 -8.05 -14.29 7.42
CA LYS A 212 -6.59 -14.42 7.33
C LYS A 212 -5.91 -13.11 7.75
N THR A 213 -6.47 -11.98 7.30
CA THR A 213 -5.98 -10.63 7.61
C THR A 213 -6.17 -10.28 9.09
N VAL A 214 -7.33 -10.59 9.67
CA VAL A 214 -7.59 -10.45 11.12
C VAL A 214 -6.56 -11.26 11.93
N GLY A 215 -6.32 -12.52 11.55
CA GLY A 215 -5.36 -13.40 12.22
C GLY A 215 -3.93 -12.83 12.25
N ILE A 216 -3.42 -12.36 11.10
CA ILE A 216 -2.06 -11.79 11.05
C ILE A 216 -1.96 -10.46 11.80
N LEU A 217 -3.00 -9.63 11.77
CA LEU A 217 -3.04 -8.36 12.50
C LEU A 217 -3.04 -8.59 14.01
N HIS A 218 -3.79 -9.56 14.52
CA HIS A 218 -3.73 -9.96 15.94
C HIS A 218 -2.33 -10.43 16.32
N LEU A 219 -1.70 -11.30 15.54
CA LEU A 219 -0.34 -11.79 15.81
C LEU A 219 0.68 -10.65 15.82
N PHE A 220 0.60 -9.75 14.84
CA PHE A 220 1.46 -8.58 14.75
C PHE A 220 1.30 -7.67 15.97
N ARG A 221 0.05 -7.32 16.33
CA ARG A 221 -0.25 -6.48 17.49
C ARG A 221 0.23 -7.12 18.80
N GLN A 222 -0.09 -8.39 19.04
CA GLN A 222 0.36 -9.10 20.24
C GLN A 222 1.89 -9.14 20.34
N SER A 223 2.60 -9.38 19.23
CA SER A 223 4.06 -9.36 19.21
C SER A 223 4.61 -7.97 19.53
N ALA A 224 4.04 -6.93 18.93
CA ALA A 224 4.49 -5.55 19.13
C ALA A 224 4.30 -5.10 20.59
N LEU A 225 3.13 -5.36 21.17
CA LEU A 225 2.80 -5.00 22.55
C LEU A 225 3.71 -5.70 23.57
N LYS A 226 4.05 -6.97 23.32
CA LYS A 226 5.01 -7.72 24.15
C LYS A 226 6.42 -7.12 24.09
N SER A 227 6.86 -6.68 22.91
CA SER A 227 8.18 -6.05 22.76
C SER A 227 8.29 -4.66 23.39
N SER A 228 7.16 -3.99 23.64
CA SER A 228 7.11 -2.66 24.28
C SER A 228 6.87 -2.69 25.79
N ALA A 229 6.61 -3.86 26.39
CA ALA A 229 6.43 -3.97 27.82
C ALA A 229 7.77 -3.78 28.56
N PRO A 230 7.83 -2.98 29.63
CA PRO A 230 9.03 -2.92 30.47
C PRO A 230 9.30 -4.30 31.09
N ALA A 231 10.57 -4.71 31.06
CA ALA A 231 11.05 -5.98 31.61
C ALA A 231 10.91 -6.07 33.13
#